data_AF-A0A0J6B742-F1
#
_entry.id   AF-A0A0J6B742-F1
#
_cell.length_a   1.000
_cell.length_b   1.000
_cell.length_c   1.000
_cell.angle_alpha   90.00
_cell.angle_beta   90.00
_cell.angle_gamma   90.00
#
_symmetry.space_group_name_H-M   'P 1'
#
loop_
_entity.id
_entity.type
_entity.pdbx_description
1 polymer ?
#
loop_
_entity_poly.entity_id
_entity_poly.type
_entity_poly.pdbx_seq_one_letter_code
_entity_poly.pdbx_strand_id
1 'polypeptide(L)'
;MRQRDYEQALEAVVARTRRVYPEAPFGIAVASACSLQNPAGWEPVRAAQRAVAARLPGAFLSADSDAIPAQRRWRYDGCHFSAAGARWLASQYREAINRLPWPAP
;
A
#
# COMPACT_ATOMS: atom_id res chain seq x y z
N MET A 1 8.81 -7.53 13.32
CA MET A 1 8.91 -8.31 12.06
C MET A 1 10.08 -7.79 11.26
N ARG A 2 10.89 -8.65 10.64
CA ARG A 2 12.00 -8.20 9.77
C ARG A 2 11.46 -7.92 8.37
N GLN A 3 12.13 -7.05 7.62
CA GLN A 3 11.74 -6.67 6.26
C GLN A 3 11.57 -7.91 5.36
N ARG A 4 12.57 -8.81 5.34
CA ARG A 4 12.53 -10.03 4.52
C ARG A 4 11.33 -10.93 4.83
N ASP A 5 10.94 -11.03 6.11
CA ASP A 5 9.79 -11.87 6.50
C ASP A 5 8.49 -11.29 5.90
N TYR A 6 8.35 -9.95 5.88
CA TYR A 6 7.19 -9.28 5.28
C TYR A 6 7.22 -9.38 3.74
N GLU A 7 8.39 -9.21 3.11
CA GLU A 7 8.54 -9.37 1.66
C GLU A 7 8.08 -10.75 1.21
N GLN A 8 8.56 -11.82 1.85
CA GLN A 8 8.19 -13.20 1.53
C GLN A 8 6.69 -13.44 1.70
N ALA A 9 6.10 -12.92 2.79
CA ALA A 9 4.66 -13.05 3.03
C ALA A 9 3.85 -12.33 1.94
N LEU A 10 4.23 -11.11 1.58
CA LEU A 10 3.55 -10.33 0.55
C LEU A 10 3.70 -10.96 -0.84
N GLU A 11 4.90 -11.46 -1.19
CA GLU A 11 5.13 -12.21 -2.43
C GLU A 11 4.25 -13.46 -2.51
N ALA A 12 4.08 -14.19 -1.41
CA ALA A 12 3.21 -15.36 -1.36
C ALA A 12 1.74 -15.00 -1.64
N VAL A 13 1.27 -13.85 -1.14
CA VAL A 13 -0.09 -13.34 -1.44
C VAL A 13 -0.23 -12.99 -2.92
N VAL A 14 0.76 -12.30 -3.51
CA VAL A 14 0.76 -11.96 -4.94
C VAL A 14 0.77 -13.22 -5.80
N ALA A 15 1.65 -14.17 -5.48
CA ALA A 15 1.75 -15.44 -6.20
C ALA A 15 0.45 -16.25 -6.13
N ARG A 16 -0.22 -16.29 -4.97
CA ARG A 16 -1.51 -16.97 -4.82
C ARG A 16 -2.61 -16.30 -5.62
N THR A 17 -2.65 -14.96 -5.63
CA THR A 17 -3.67 -14.20 -6.39
C THR A 17 -3.53 -14.42 -7.89
N ARG A 18 -2.29 -14.46 -8.41
CA ARG A 18 -2.01 -14.70 -9.82
C ARG A 18 -2.40 -16.08 -10.33
N ARG A 19 -2.55 -17.08 -9.46
CA ARG A 19 -3.09 -18.39 -9.86
C ARG A 19 -4.54 -18.31 -10.31
N VAL A 20 -5.28 -17.30 -9.85
CA VAL A 20 -6.69 -17.07 -10.19
C VAL A 20 -6.84 -15.94 -11.20
N TYR A 21 -6.01 -14.89 -11.07
CA TYR A 21 -6.05 -13.70 -11.92
C TYR A 21 -4.66 -13.38 -12.48
N PRO A 22 -4.17 -14.14 -13.49
CA PRO A 22 -2.78 -14.09 -13.94
C PRO A 22 -2.36 -12.74 -14.51
N GLU A 23 -3.25 -12.08 -15.27
CA GLU A 23 -2.99 -10.81 -15.95
C GLU A 23 -3.45 -9.58 -15.15
N ALA A 24 -4.03 -9.78 -13.96
CA ALA A 24 -4.55 -8.66 -13.19
C ALA A 24 -3.41 -7.82 -12.61
N PRO A 25 -3.45 -6.48 -12.78
CA PRO A 25 -2.50 -5.59 -12.12
C PRO A 25 -2.68 -5.67 -10.61
N PHE A 26 -1.57 -5.72 -9.86
CA PHE A 26 -1.58 -5.91 -8.41
C PHE A 26 -1.12 -4.64 -7.69
N GLY A 27 -2.08 -3.90 -7.13
CA GLY A 27 -1.80 -2.68 -6.36
C GLY A 27 -1.34 -2.99 -4.94
N ILE A 28 -0.18 -2.46 -4.55
CA ILE A 28 0.37 -2.55 -3.20
C ILE A 28 0.34 -1.17 -2.56
N ALA A 29 -0.37 -1.04 -1.45
CA ALA A 29 -0.40 0.20 -0.68
C ALA A 29 0.71 0.24 0.37
N VAL A 30 1.33 1.41 0.54
CA VAL A 30 2.18 1.70 1.70
C VAL A 30 1.28 2.08 2.87
N ALA A 31 1.25 1.23 3.89
CA ALA A 31 0.36 1.36 5.03
C ALA A 31 1.01 0.80 6.30
N SER A 32 1.98 1.53 6.83
CA SER A 32 2.76 1.16 8.01
C SER A 32 2.62 2.16 9.17
N ALA A 33 2.02 3.33 8.94
CA ALA A 33 1.90 4.38 9.94
C ALA A 33 0.73 4.14 10.91
N CYS A 34 1.04 4.07 12.19
CA CYS A 34 0.09 4.12 13.30
C CYS A 34 0.78 4.75 14.51
N SER A 35 0.51 6.04 14.78
CA SER A 35 1.27 6.78 15.79
C SER A 35 1.03 6.32 17.23
N LEU A 36 -0.05 5.58 17.49
CA LEU A 36 -0.31 4.99 18.80
C LEU A 36 0.61 3.80 19.11
N GLN A 37 1.01 3.05 18.09
CA GLN A 37 1.83 1.84 18.26
C GLN A 37 3.31 2.12 17.92
N ASN A 38 3.54 2.92 16.88
CA ASN A 38 4.86 3.28 16.42
C ASN A 38 4.82 4.66 15.72
N PRO A 39 5.18 5.75 16.42
CA PRO A 39 5.17 7.11 15.88
C PRO A 39 5.99 7.31 14.59
N ALA A 40 7.05 6.53 14.39
CA ALA A 40 7.89 6.60 13.20
C ALA A 40 7.36 5.75 12.02
N GLY A 41 6.33 4.92 12.26
CA GLY A 41 5.87 3.89 11.33
C GLY A 41 6.79 2.66 11.34
N TRP A 42 6.32 1.58 10.72
CA TRP A 42 7.07 0.32 10.65
C TRP A 42 7.96 0.29 9.41
N GLU A 43 9.15 0.89 9.50
CA GLU A 43 10.08 1.00 8.36
C GLU A 43 10.37 -0.34 7.65
N PRO A 44 10.57 -1.47 8.34
CA PRO A 44 10.74 -2.76 7.66
C PRO A 44 9.53 -3.17 6.81
N VAL A 45 8.31 -2.79 7.22
CA VAL A 45 7.08 -3.05 6.47
C VAL A 45 6.97 -2.12 5.26
N ARG A 46 7.24 -0.82 5.47
CA ARG A 46 7.27 0.18 4.40
C ARG A 46 8.27 -0.19 3.30
N ALA A 47 9.50 -0.55 3.69
CA ALA A 47 10.55 -0.96 2.78
C ALA A 47 10.14 -2.22 1.99
N ALA A 48 9.55 -3.22 2.65
CA ALA A 48 9.06 -4.43 2.01
C ALA A 48 7.95 -4.14 0.98
N GLN A 49 6.96 -3.32 1.33
CA GLN A 49 5.86 -2.92 0.43
C GLN A 49 6.40 -2.26 -0.84
N ARG A 50 7.35 -1.33 -0.71
CA ARG A 50 8.01 -0.66 -1.85
C ARG A 50 8.86 -1.62 -2.68
N ALA A 51 9.66 -2.46 -2.03
CA ALA A 51 10.53 -3.41 -2.71
C ALA A 51 9.75 -4.43 -3.55
N VAL A 52 8.68 -5.00 -3.00
CA VAL A 52 7.84 -5.97 -3.72
C VAL A 52 7.10 -5.30 -4.89
N ALA A 53 6.57 -4.09 -4.69
CA ALA A 53 5.92 -3.34 -5.77
C ALA A 53 6.87 -2.98 -6.92
N ALA A 54 8.14 -2.70 -6.63
CA ALA A 54 9.13 -2.38 -7.65
C ALA A 54 9.68 -3.61 -8.39
N ARG A 55 9.76 -4.77 -7.72
CA ARG A 55 10.41 -5.98 -8.26
C ARG A 55 9.46 -6.94 -8.96
N LEU A 56 8.19 -7.04 -8.54
CA LEU A 56 7.27 -8.02 -9.13
C LEU A 56 6.62 -7.50 -10.41
N PRO A 57 6.74 -8.21 -11.55
CA PRO A 57 6.09 -7.82 -12.80
C PRO A 57 4.58 -7.68 -12.62
N GLY A 58 3.97 -6.60 -13.10
CA GLY A 58 2.52 -6.35 -12.95
C GLY A 58 2.08 -5.92 -11.54
N ALA A 59 2.99 -5.77 -10.58
CA ALA A 59 2.72 -5.08 -9.33
C ALA A 59 3.07 -3.59 -9.43
N PHE A 60 2.40 -2.75 -8.64
CA PHE A 60 2.66 -1.31 -8.60
C PHE A 60 2.29 -0.71 -7.24
N LEU A 61 2.80 0.48 -6.92
CA LEU A 61 2.39 1.22 -5.74
C LEU A 61 1.04 1.89 -5.98
N SER A 62 0.01 1.47 -5.25
CA SER A 62 -1.37 1.94 -5.44
C SER A 62 -1.71 3.18 -4.63
N ALA A 63 -1.14 3.32 -3.44
CA ALA A 63 -1.31 4.48 -2.57
C ALA A 63 -0.19 4.52 -1.52
N ASP A 64 0.15 5.72 -1.05
CA ASP A 64 1.01 5.90 0.11
C ASP A 64 0.22 6.56 1.23
N SER A 65 -0.28 5.73 2.14
CA SER A 65 -1.05 6.21 3.28
C SER A 65 -0.17 6.75 4.40
N ASP A 66 1.11 6.38 4.44
CA ASP A 66 2.07 6.92 5.42
C ASP A 66 2.36 8.39 5.16
N ALA A 67 2.23 8.84 3.92
CA ALA A 67 2.28 10.26 3.56
C ALA A 67 1.10 11.08 4.11
N ILE A 68 0.02 10.42 4.59
CA ILE A 68 -1.10 11.10 5.24
C ILE A 68 -0.68 11.52 6.65
N PRO A 69 -0.69 12.83 6.97
CA PRO A 69 -0.22 13.29 8.25
C PRO A 69 -1.00 12.70 9.43
N ALA A 70 -0.34 12.50 10.57
CA ALA A 70 -0.96 11.92 11.77
C ALA A 70 -1.94 12.85 12.52
N GLN A 71 -2.18 14.07 12.03
CA GLN A 71 -3.06 15.02 12.72
C GLN A 71 -4.52 14.55 12.72
N ARG A 72 -5.28 14.95 13.76
CA ARG A 72 -6.68 14.55 13.98
C ARG A 72 -7.60 14.77 12.77
N ARG A 73 -7.35 15.81 11.98
CA ARG A 73 -8.11 16.09 10.75
C ARG A 73 -8.00 14.97 9.71
N TRP A 74 -6.90 14.21 9.72
CA TRP A 74 -6.61 13.15 8.76
C TRP A 74 -6.68 11.75 9.39
N ARG A 75 -6.25 11.60 10.65
CA ARG A 75 -6.33 10.37 11.43
C ARG A 75 -6.97 10.64 12.79
N TYR A 76 -8.15 10.09 13.07
CA TYR A 76 -8.95 10.53 14.23
C TYR A 76 -8.31 10.14 15.58
N ASP A 77 -7.48 9.11 15.60
CA ASP A 77 -6.72 8.63 16.76
C ASP A 77 -5.22 8.51 16.48
N GLY A 78 -4.73 9.06 15.37
CA GLY A 78 -3.34 8.92 14.93
C GLY A 78 -3.00 7.61 14.22
N CYS A 79 -3.94 6.67 14.09
CA CYS A 79 -3.77 5.42 13.33
C CYS A 79 -4.82 5.24 12.24
N HIS A 80 -6.09 5.48 12.54
CA HIS A 80 -7.19 5.25 11.62
C HIS A 80 -7.63 6.54 10.94
N PHE A 81 -8.02 6.46 9.67
CA PHE A 81 -8.37 7.64 8.87
C PHE A 81 -9.68 8.28 9.33
N SER A 82 -9.70 9.61 9.39
CA SER A 82 -10.94 10.38 9.40
C SER A 82 -11.62 10.28 8.03
N ALA A 83 -12.85 10.81 7.92
CA ALA A 83 -13.51 10.94 6.62
C ALA A 83 -12.69 11.75 5.59
N ALA A 84 -11.96 12.78 6.03
CA ALA A 84 -11.09 13.55 5.16
C ALA A 84 -9.84 12.76 4.74
N GLY A 85 -9.22 12.01 5.66
CA GLY A 85 -8.10 11.11 5.37
C GLY A 85 -8.48 10.01 4.38
N ALA A 86 -9.64 9.40 4.58
CA ALA A 86 -10.14 8.36 3.67
C ALA A 86 -10.42 8.89 2.26
N ARG A 87 -10.98 10.12 2.13
CA ARG A 87 -11.20 10.76 0.82
C ARG A 87 -9.88 11.06 0.09
N TRP A 88 -8.88 11.56 0.81
CA TRP A 88 -7.55 11.78 0.23
C TRP A 88 -6.90 10.45 -0.19
N LEU A 89 -7.00 9.41 0.65
CA LEU A 89 -6.46 8.10 0.31
C LEU A 89 -7.16 7.52 -0.95
N ALA A 90 -8.47 7.68 -1.05
CA ALA A 90 -9.24 7.26 -2.21
C ALA A 90 -8.81 7.97 -3.50
N SER A 91 -8.42 9.27 -3.45
CA SER A 91 -7.91 9.95 -4.64
C SER A 91 -6.57 9.40 -5.12
N GLN A 92 -5.70 8.95 -4.20
CA GLN A 92 -4.43 8.30 -4.57
C GLN A 92 -4.66 6.96 -5.28
N TYR A 93 -5.56 6.12 -4.74
CA TYR A 93 -5.93 4.87 -5.39
C TYR A 93 -6.50 5.10 -6.79
N ARG A 94 -7.43 6.08 -6.92
CA ARG A 94 -8.02 6.44 -8.20
C ARG A 94 -6.96 6.87 -9.21
N GLU A 95 -6.01 7.71 -8.78
CA GLU A 95 -4.93 8.17 -9.65
C GLU A 95 -4.02 7.01 -10.09
N ALA A 96 -3.65 6.12 -9.17
CA ALA A 96 -2.81 4.97 -9.50
C ALA A 96 -3.50 4.01 -10.48
N ILE A 97 -4.80 3.76 -10.30
CA ILE A 97 -5.60 2.92 -11.20
C ILE A 97 -5.72 3.57 -12.59
N ASN A 98 -5.97 4.88 -12.65
CA ASN A 98 -6.11 5.59 -13.93
C ASN A 98 -4.80 5.66 -14.76
N ARG A 99 -3.65 5.43 -14.12
CA ARG A 99 -2.35 5.35 -14.81
C ARG A 99 -2.07 3.96 -15.37
N LEU A 100 -2.85 2.95 -15.00
CA LEU A 100 -2.71 1.64 -15.59
C LEU A 100 -3.16 1.71 -17.06
N PRO A 101 -2.44 1.06 -17.98
CA PRO A 101 -2.90 0.94 -19.34
C PRO A 101 -4.20 0.11 -19.34
N TRP A 102 -5.35 0.78 -19.48
CA TRP A 102 -6.65 0.14 -19.66
C TRP A 102 -7.32 0.60 -20.96
N PRO A 103 -7.89 -0.32 -21.77
CA PRO A 103 -7.74 -1.77 -21.67
C PRO A 103 -6.38 -2.19 -22.21
N ALA A 104 -5.74 -3.17 -21.56
CA ALA A 104 -4.65 -3.90 -22.21
C ALA A 104 -5.23 -4.58 -23.48
N PRO A 105 -4.48 -4.58 -24.59
CA PRO A 105 -4.92 -5.18 -25.86
C PRO A 105 -5.28 -6.67 -25.74
#